data_AF-A0A7S2QGR9-F1
#
_entry.id   AF-A0A7S2QGR9-F1
#
_cell.length_a   1.000
_cell.length_b   1.000
_cell.length_c   1.000
_cell.angle_alpha   90.00
_cell.angle_beta   90.00
_cell.angle_gamma   90.00
#
_symmetry.space_group_name_H-M   'P 1'
#
loop_
_entity.id
_entity.type
_entity.pdbx_description
1 polymer ?
#
loop_
_entity_poly.entity_id
_entity_poly.type
_entity_poly.pdbx_seq_one_letter_code
_entity_poly.pdbx_strand_id
1 'polypeptide(L)'
;MAHVMSAADGFQWSYNETAGFVCADFPAAPDLLSLGSGLAAEGSVANILVGLFIAPYFIAVPLFLVMLVVRTLPEQIMLRLASREKSGEALPSGVWTIHGKQYDLREYVKHHPGGAWAINLGRNRDCTGLFESYHVFADRARLERILARYEVRPSAAGEQLGSPAMQVSAGLDGLVFGDAFHGDIREMCRAHFKGKSPKMKPWTACACILSVCVEAVALYYFFRGSTWPLVVLPASAWVAMINAGHDASHFAVSKHPWVNGLVSWVTMPFTMPPTCWSVEHVVQHHVYTNDEDDVDLYHFLPVCRTSRFTRWTKAFRLQYLAIFFALPTSFGHLSVIVPIDLLTGQRDWVTGSARYEEVQNLRDFVAMSKRWIQLELFVSVSCWV
;
A
#
# COMPACT_ATOMS: atom_id res chain seq x y z
N MET A 1 49.24 64.66 4.13
CA MET A 1 48.25 65.72 4.40
C MET A 1 46.87 65.11 4.26
N ALA A 2 46.09 65.16 5.34
CA ALA A 2 44.73 64.66 5.40
C ALA A 2 43.81 65.45 4.47
N HIS A 3 42.77 64.81 3.94
CA HIS A 3 41.44 65.43 3.88
C HIS A 3 40.35 64.37 4.03
N VAL A 4 39.42 64.70 4.92
CA VAL A 4 38.25 63.95 5.37
C VAL A 4 37.00 64.67 4.83
N MET A 5 36.05 63.86 4.34
CA MET A 5 34.60 64.06 4.20
C MET A 5 34.01 65.14 3.27
N SER A 6 33.09 64.68 2.42
CA SER A 6 31.69 65.16 2.39
C SER A 6 30.83 64.16 1.61
N ALA A 7 29.75 63.69 2.23
CA ALA A 7 28.67 62.93 1.60
C ALA A 7 27.48 63.88 1.39
N ALA A 8 26.88 63.84 0.20
CA ALA A 8 25.53 64.36 -0.05
C ALA A 8 24.94 63.66 -1.29
N ASP A 9 24.09 62.68 -1.02
CA ASP A 9 22.86 62.27 -1.70
C ASP A 9 22.75 62.29 -3.24
N GLY A 10 22.70 61.09 -3.81
CA GLY A 10 22.21 60.79 -5.16
C GLY A 10 22.08 59.28 -5.36
N PHE A 11 20.89 58.74 -5.10
CA PHE A 11 20.50 57.33 -5.20
C PHE A 11 20.96 56.68 -6.52
N GLN A 12 21.80 55.64 -6.46
CA GLN A 12 21.99 54.66 -7.54
C GLN A 12 21.90 53.24 -6.97
N TRP A 13 20.96 52.46 -7.50
CA TRP A 13 20.87 51.03 -7.23
C TRP A 13 21.96 50.29 -8.00
N SER A 14 22.83 49.57 -7.28
CA SER A 14 23.59 48.47 -7.87
C SER A 14 23.42 47.22 -7.01
N TYR A 15 22.94 46.17 -7.66
CA TYR A 15 22.75 44.84 -7.10
C TYR A 15 24.12 44.16 -7.06
N ASN A 16 24.54 43.69 -5.88
CA ASN A 16 25.76 42.90 -5.73
C ASN A 16 25.40 41.59 -4.98
N GLU A 17 25.50 40.47 -5.70
CA GLU A 17 25.04 39.13 -5.29
C GLU A 17 25.98 38.41 -4.30
N THR A 18 27.04 39.03 -3.80
CA THR A 18 28.03 38.31 -2.99
C THR A 18 28.54 39.14 -1.82
N ALA A 19 27.77 39.19 -0.74
CA ALA A 19 28.30 39.41 0.62
C ALA A 19 27.24 39.07 1.68
N GLY A 20 27.05 37.77 1.94
CA GLY A 20 26.38 37.31 3.17
C GLY A 20 27.34 37.47 4.35
N PHE A 21 26.83 38.00 5.46
CA PHE A 21 27.52 38.09 6.74
C PHE A 21 28.03 36.71 7.21
N VAL A 22 29.33 36.59 7.47
CA VAL A 22 29.92 35.41 8.10
C VAL A 22 30.24 35.76 9.56
N CYS A 23 29.53 35.12 10.49
CA CYS A 23 29.95 34.98 11.88
C CYS A 23 30.98 33.83 11.92
N ALA A 24 32.19 34.09 12.42
CA ALA A 24 33.36 33.23 12.19
C ALA A 24 33.37 31.88 12.96
N ASP A 25 32.43 31.65 13.88
CA ASP A 25 32.56 30.56 14.87
C ASP A 25 31.47 29.48 14.83
N PHE A 26 30.71 29.34 13.74
CA PHE A 26 29.82 28.20 13.53
C PHE A 26 30.11 27.49 12.20
N PRO A 27 30.28 26.15 12.16
CA PRO A 27 30.40 25.45 10.89
C PRO A 27 29.10 25.62 10.10
N ALA A 28 29.21 26.18 8.90
CA ALA A 28 28.08 26.39 7.99
C ALA A 28 27.35 25.06 7.75
N ALA A 29 26.02 25.08 7.81
CA ALA A 29 25.19 23.96 7.38
C ALA A 29 25.53 23.61 5.92
N PRO A 30 25.60 22.31 5.56
CA PRO A 30 25.90 21.93 4.19
C PRO A 30 24.81 22.48 3.26
N ASP A 31 25.26 23.19 2.23
CA ASP A 31 24.42 23.80 1.20
C ASP A 31 23.66 22.70 0.43
N LEU A 32 22.41 22.45 0.85
CA LEU A 32 21.52 21.44 0.27
C LEU A 32 21.22 21.67 -1.21
N LEU A 33 21.46 22.87 -1.74
CA LEU A 33 21.29 23.18 -3.17
C LEU A 33 22.50 22.79 -4.02
N SER A 34 23.67 22.60 -3.42
CA SER A 34 24.89 22.14 -4.12
C SER A 34 24.93 20.62 -4.38
N LEU A 35 24.02 19.85 -3.76
CA LEU A 35 23.84 18.41 -4.04
C LEU A 35 23.28 18.13 -5.45
N GLY A 36 22.68 19.13 -6.10
CA GLY A 36 22.16 19.02 -7.46
C GLY A 36 23.18 19.27 -8.58
N SER A 37 24.27 19.99 -8.30
CA SER A 37 25.23 20.39 -9.36
C SER A 37 26.28 19.32 -9.67
N GLY A 38 26.51 18.36 -8.77
CA GLY A 38 27.39 17.21 -9.00
C GLY A 38 26.80 16.12 -9.91
N LEU A 39 25.50 16.15 -10.18
CA LEU A 39 24.79 15.22 -11.08
C LEU A 39 24.64 15.75 -12.51
N ALA A 40 25.16 16.96 -12.80
CA ALA A 40 24.89 17.67 -14.03
C ALA A 40 25.82 17.34 -15.21
N ALA A 41 26.76 16.40 -15.10
CA ALA A 41 27.81 16.25 -16.12
C ALA A 41 28.07 14.84 -16.69
N GLU A 42 27.43 13.76 -16.24
CA GLU A 42 27.66 12.44 -16.83
C GLU A 42 26.37 11.66 -17.11
N GLY A 43 25.97 11.66 -18.40
CA GLY A 43 25.09 10.68 -19.01
C GLY A 43 23.59 10.85 -18.74
N SER A 44 22.84 11.30 -19.75
CA SER A 44 21.38 11.30 -19.76
C SER A 44 20.75 9.95 -19.38
N VAL A 45 21.44 8.85 -19.68
CA VAL A 45 21.02 7.49 -19.30
C VAL A 45 21.21 7.23 -17.80
N ALA A 46 22.28 7.72 -17.18
CA ALA A 46 22.48 7.58 -15.73
C ALA A 46 21.41 8.38 -14.96
N ASN A 47 21.07 9.58 -15.42
CA ASN A 47 19.99 10.38 -14.83
C ASN A 47 18.60 9.75 -15.03
N ILE A 48 18.35 9.10 -16.18
CA ILE A 48 17.12 8.33 -16.42
C ILE A 48 17.08 7.06 -15.56
N LEU A 49 18.19 6.34 -15.43
CA LEU A 49 18.27 5.14 -14.58
C LEU A 49 18.14 5.48 -13.10
N VAL A 50 18.75 6.57 -12.67
CA VAL A 50 18.59 7.14 -11.32
C VAL A 50 17.14 7.57 -11.09
N GLY A 51 16.51 8.27 -12.05
CA GLY A 51 15.11 8.68 -11.97
C GLY A 51 14.09 7.53 -11.99
N LEU A 52 14.33 6.47 -12.76
CA LEU A 52 13.37 5.38 -12.96
C LEU A 52 13.56 4.21 -11.98
N PHE A 53 14.79 3.91 -11.58
CA PHE A 53 15.12 2.73 -10.77
C PHE A 53 15.60 3.07 -9.38
N ILE A 54 15.89 4.34 -9.10
CA ILE A 54 16.48 4.73 -7.82
C ILE A 54 15.60 5.78 -7.12
N ALA A 55 15.03 6.78 -7.83
CA ALA A 55 14.14 7.84 -7.30
C ALA A 55 13.08 7.32 -6.31
N PRO A 56 12.37 6.22 -6.61
CA PRO A 56 11.38 5.65 -5.71
C PRO A 56 11.96 5.13 -4.38
N TYR A 57 13.28 4.93 -4.32
CA TYR A 57 14.03 4.35 -3.21
C TYR A 57 14.88 5.39 -2.44
N PHE A 58 15.05 6.62 -2.96
CA PHE A 58 15.86 7.69 -2.36
C PHE A 58 15.43 8.13 -0.96
N ILE A 59 14.20 7.79 -0.58
CA ILE A 59 13.54 8.38 0.60
C ILE A 59 13.11 7.29 1.58
N ALA A 60 13.53 6.02 1.43
CA ALA A 60 13.09 4.95 2.33
C ALA A 60 13.40 5.19 3.82
N VAL A 61 14.54 5.79 4.17
CA VAL A 61 14.96 5.99 5.57
C VAL A 61 14.42 7.30 6.20
N PRO A 62 14.44 8.46 5.52
CA PRO A 62 13.76 9.65 6.02
C PRO A 62 12.25 9.46 6.12
N LEU A 63 11.61 8.81 5.13
CA LEU A 63 10.19 8.45 5.23
C LEU A 63 9.92 7.30 6.18
N PHE A 64 10.87 6.39 6.45
CA PHE A 64 10.76 5.46 7.58
C PHE A 64 10.54 6.23 8.89
N LEU A 65 11.31 7.29 9.14
CA LEU A 65 11.16 8.12 10.33
C LEU A 65 9.90 9.00 10.28
N VAL A 66 9.61 9.61 9.13
CA VAL A 66 8.39 10.43 8.96
C VAL A 66 7.13 9.57 9.06
N MET A 67 7.06 8.40 8.43
CA MET A 67 5.91 7.48 8.50
C MET A 67 5.81 6.79 9.85
N LEU A 68 6.92 6.46 10.52
CA LEU A 68 6.89 6.03 11.91
C LEU A 68 6.24 7.11 12.79
N VAL A 69 6.60 8.38 12.61
CA VAL A 69 6.03 9.53 13.32
C VAL A 69 4.57 9.80 12.91
N VAL A 70 4.25 9.80 11.61
CA VAL A 70 2.92 10.02 11.00
C VAL A 70 1.97 8.84 11.19
N ARG A 71 2.46 7.67 11.60
CA ARG A 71 1.61 6.58 12.05
C ARG A 71 1.40 6.61 13.56
N THR A 72 2.46 6.82 14.34
CA THR A 72 2.40 6.73 15.81
C THR A 72 1.76 7.96 16.48
N LEU A 73 1.97 9.18 15.98
CA LEU A 73 1.29 10.38 16.50
C LEU A 73 -0.16 10.52 15.97
N PRO A 74 -0.43 10.31 14.67
CA PRO A 74 -1.75 10.44 14.08
C PRO A 74 -2.71 9.29 14.33
N GLU A 75 -2.34 8.07 14.74
CA GLU A 75 -3.39 7.09 15.07
C GLU A 75 -4.32 7.63 16.17
N GLN A 76 -3.78 8.29 17.20
CA GLN A 76 -4.59 8.90 18.26
C GLN A 76 -5.32 10.19 17.84
N ILE A 77 -4.75 10.98 16.92
CA ILE A 77 -5.34 12.25 16.44
C ILE A 77 -6.33 12.00 15.29
N MET A 78 -6.00 11.13 14.34
CA MET A 78 -6.83 10.70 13.22
C MET A 78 -8.00 9.83 13.69
N LEU A 79 -7.89 9.01 14.74
CA LEU A 79 -9.09 8.39 15.34
C LEU A 79 -10.04 9.46 15.92
N ARG A 80 -9.50 10.55 16.48
CA ARG A 80 -10.30 11.71 16.96
C ARG A 80 -10.85 12.57 15.80
N LEU A 81 -10.15 12.68 14.68
CA LEU A 81 -10.58 13.44 13.51
C LEU A 81 -11.54 12.65 12.61
N ALA A 82 -11.34 11.34 12.46
CA ALA A 82 -12.26 10.42 11.80
C ALA A 82 -13.57 10.29 12.58
N SER A 83 -13.54 10.42 13.92
CA SER A 83 -14.78 10.57 14.71
C SER A 83 -15.48 11.93 14.56
N ARG A 84 -14.81 12.94 13.97
CA ARG A 84 -15.31 14.31 13.84
C ARG A 84 -15.82 14.66 12.44
N GLU A 85 -15.42 13.93 11.40
CA GLU A 85 -15.88 14.17 10.04
C GLU A 85 -17.21 13.43 9.82
N LYS A 86 -18.33 14.14 10.01
CA LYS A 86 -19.60 13.75 9.40
C LYS A 86 -19.51 14.08 7.91
N SER A 87 -18.97 13.16 7.11
CA SER A 87 -19.15 13.20 5.66
C SER A 87 -20.64 13.04 5.34
N GLY A 88 -21.17 13.91 4.48
CA GLY A 88 -22.58 13.97 4.13
C GLY A 88 -23.10 12.65 3.54
N GLU A 89 -24.19 12.16 4.13
CA GLU A 89 -25.06 11.04 3.74
C GLU A 89 -24.45 9.61 3.80
N ALA A 90 -25.31 8.64 4.13
CA ALA A 90 -25.19 7.81 5.33
C ALA A 90 -24.16 6.64 5.34
N LEU A 91 -23.45 6.46 6.46
CA LEU A 91 -22.95 5.15 6.94
C LEU A 91 -24.01 4.55 7.89
N PRO A 92 -24.84 3.59 7.43
CA PRO A 92 -24.72 2.22 7.95
C PRO A 92 -24.95 1.14 6.87
N SER A 93 -24.22 0.01 6.89
CA SER A 93 -24.74 -1.13 7.66
C SER A 93 -23.81 -1.89 8.60
N GLY A 94 -22.49 -1.77 8.70
CA GLY A 94 -21.72 -2.45 9.77
C GLY A 94 -21.93 -3.96 9.95
N VAL A 95 -22.27 -4.69 8.88
CA VAL A 95 -22.44 -6.14 8.89
C VAL A 95 -21.35 -6.83 8.09
N TRP A 96 -20.97 -8.03 8.50
CA TRP A 96 -20.05 -8.90 7.79
C TRP A 96 -20.84 -10.08 7.28
N THR A 97 -20.79 -10.35 5.98
CA THR A 97 -21.46 -11.51 5.40
C THR A 97 -20.43 -12.64 5.23
N ILE A 98 -20.70 -13.80 5.81
CA ILE A 98 -19.86 -15.00 5.71
C ILE A 98 -20.79 -16.19 5.48
N HIS A 99 -20.58 -16.95 4.40
CA HIS A 99 -21.43 -18.07 3.97
C HIS A 99 -22.92 -17.69 3.88
N GLY A 100 -23.22 -16.50 3.34
CA GLY A 100 -24.58 -15.97 3.21
C GLY A 100 -25.25 -15.55 4.53
N LYS A 101 -24.57 -15.67 5.67
CA LYS A 101 -25.06 -15.21 6.98
C LYS A 101 -24.47 -13.87 7.34
N GLN A 102 -25.26 -13.02 7.98
CA GLN A 102 -24.86 -11.68 8.39
C GLN A 102 -24.49 -11.64 9.87
N TYR A 103 -23.41 -10.92 10.18
CA TYR A 103 -22.88 -10.78 11.53
C TYR A 103 -22.60 -9.32 11.88
N ASP A 104 -23.01 -8.87 13.07
CA ASP A 104 -22.62 -7.57 13.62
C ASP A 104 -21.35 -7.73 14.48
N LEU A 105 -20.19 -7.54 13.85
CA LEU A 105 -18.89 -7.72 14.52
C LEU A 105 -18.33 -6.44 15.13
N ARG A 106 -19.09 -5.33 15.18
CA ARG A 106 -18.57 -4.01 15.62
C ARG A 106 -17.91 -4.06 17.00
N GLU A 107 -18.53 -4.75 17.95
CA GLU A 107 -17.97 -4.93 19.31
C GLU A 107 -16.77 -5.90 19.34
N TYR A 108 -16.72 -6.84 18.39
CA TYR A 108 -15.65 -7.82 18.27
C TYR A 108 -14.40 -7.25 17.59
N VAL A 109 -14.52 -6.19 16.78
CA VAL A 109 -13.40 -5.57 16.04
C VAL A 109 -12.17 -5.33 16.92
N LYS A 110 -12.36 -4.77 18.12
CA LYS A 110 -11.26 -4.47 19.07
C LYS A 110 -10.61 -5.71 19.69
N HIS A 111 -11.26 -6.87 19.59
CA HIS A 111 -10.80 -8.15 20.13
C HIS A 111 -10.29 -9.10 19.04
N HIS A 112 -10.43 -8.73 17.76
CA HIS A 112 -10.01 -9.57 16.65
C HIS A 112 -8.49 -9.76 16.66
N PRO A 113 -7.96 -11.00 16.68
CA PRO A 113 -6.52 -11.25 16.74
C PRO A 113 -5.72 -10.66 15.57
N GLY A 114 -6.30 -10.57 14.38
CA GLY A 114 -5.70 -9.91 13.22
C GLY A 114 -5.75 -8.37 13.27
N GLY A 115 -6.42 -7.81 14.27
CA GLY A 115 -6.60 -6.37 14.45
C GLY A 115 -7.79 -5.78 13.68
N ALA A 116 -8.04 -4.49 13.95
CA ALA A 116 -9.18 -3.75 13.43
C ALA A 116 -9.10 -3.52 11.91
N TRP A 117 -7.89 -3.33 11.36
CA TRP A 117 -7.72 -3.18 9.91
C TRP A 117 -8.18 -4.44 9.17
N ALA A 118 -7.64 -5.61 9.55
CA ALA A 118 -7.93 -6.90 8.92
C ALA A 118 -9.43 -7.22 8.88
N ILE A 119 -10.11 -7.11 10.03
CA ILE A 119 -11.54 -7.41 10.11
C ILE A 119 -12.38 -6.39 9.33
N ASN A 120 -12.02 -5.10 9.34
CA ASN A 120 -12.80 -4.08 8.64
C ASN A 120 -12.64 -4.13 7.12
N LEU A 121 -11.65 -4.86 6.57
CA LEU A 121 -11.66 -5.18 5.15
C LEU A 121 -12.97 -5.88 4.80
N GLY A 122 -13.41 -6.88 5.56
CA GLY A 122 -14.66 -7.59 5.29
C GLY A 122 -15.97 -6.85 5.60
N ARG A 123 -15.93 -5.61 6.08
CA ARG A 123 -17.12 -4.88 6.53
C ARG A 123 -18.02 -4.51 5.35
N ASN A 124 -19.34 -4.65 5.49
CA ASN A 124 -20.35 -4.29 4.47
C ASN A 124 -20.21 -5.06 3.15
N ARG A 125 -19.64 -6.26 3.16
CA ARG A 125 -19.51 -7.12 1.98
C ARG A 125 -19.63 -8.60 2.36
N ASP A 126 -19.78 -9.46 1.36
CA ASP A 126 -19.38 -10.85 1.51
C ASP A 126 -17.86 -10.92 1.68
N CYS A 127 -17.42 -11.47 2.81
CA CYS A 127 -16.02 -11.69 3.12
C CYS A 127 -15.72 -13.17 3.37
N THR A 128 -16.51 -14.08 2.79
CA THR A 128 -16.31 -15.53 2.85
C THR A 128 -14.93 -15.92 2.36
N GLY A 129 -14.48 -15.40 1.21
CA GLY A 129 -13.15 -15.67 0.67
C GLY A 129 -12.04 -15.26 1.64
N LEU A 130 -12.09 -14.02 2.15
CA LEU A 130 -11.15 -13.55 3.17
C LEU A 130 -11.19 -14.41 4.44
N PHE A 131 -12.39 -14.76 4.90
CA PHE A 131 -12.56 -15.58 6.09
C PHE A 131 -11.95 -16.97 5.91
N GLU A 132 -12.24 -17.67 4.82
CA GLU A 132 -11.72 -19.01 4.55
C GLU A 132 -10.19 -19.01 4.31
N SER A 133 -9.65 -17.99 3.61
CA SER A 133 -8.21 -17.88 3.31
C SER A 133 -7.35 -17.64 4.55
N TYR A 134 -7.79 -16.78 5.48
CA TYR A 134 -7.00 -16.44 6.67
C TYR A 134 -7.17 -17.42 7.85
N HIS A 135 -8.27 -18.17 7.88
CA HIS A 135 -8.61 -19.04 9.01
C HIS A 135 -8.35 -20.54 8.76
N VAL A 136 -7.52 -20.86 7.75
CA VAL A 136 -7.17 -22.25 7.37
C VAL A 136 -6.71 -23.10 8.56
N PHE A 137 -5.93 -22.55 9.48
CA PHE A 137 -5.40 -23.28 10.66
C PHE A 137 -6.24 -23.08 11.93
N ALA A 138 -7.28 -22.25 11.89
CA ALA A 138 -8.11 -22.00 13.05
C ALA A 138 -9.06 -23.19 13.33
N ASP A 139 -9.41 -23.35 14.60
CA ASP A 139 -10.43 -24.30 15.03
C ASP A 139 -11.80 -23.82 14.56
N ARG A 140 -12.42 -24.59 13.66
CA ARG A 140 -13.70 -24.26 13.05
C ARG A 140 -14.82 -24.15 14.08
N ALA A 141 -14.89 -25.08 15.04
CA ALA A 141 -15.90 -25.06 16.10
C ALA A 141 -15.72 -23.87 17.03
N ARG A 142 -14.49 -23.38 17.21
CA ARG A 142 -14.24 -22.12 17.92
C ARG A 142 -14.74 -20.91 17.13
N LEU A 143 -14.46 -20.83 15.83
CA LEU A 143 -14.92 -19.73 14.99
C LEU A 143 -16.45 -19.64 14.96
N GLU A 144 -17.12 -20.78 14.77
CA GLU A 144 -18.59 -20.85 14.75
C GLU A 144 -19.20 -20.41 16.07
N ARG A 145 -18.63 -20.80 17.22
CA ARG A 145 -19.08 -20.33 18.53
C ARG A 145 -18.88 -18.83 18.76
N ILE A 146 -17.88 -18.22 18.13
CA ILE A 146 -17.67 -16.77 18.18
C ILE A 146 -18.73 -16.10 17.29
N LEU A 147 -18.82 -16.52 16.02
CA LEU A 147 -19.75 -15.97 15.03
C LEU A 147 -21.21 -16.05 15.50
N ALA A 148 -21.63 -17.16 16.11
CA ALA A 148 -22.99 -17.36 16.61
C ALA A 148 -23.44 -16.31 17.66
N ARG A 149 -22.51 -15.64 18.34
CA ARG A 149 -22.82 -14.56 19.30
C ARG A 149 -23.20 -13.26 18.62
N TYR A 150 -22.79 -13.09 17.37
CA TYR A 150 -22.90 -11.86 16.60
C TYR A 150 -23.81 -12.03 15.38
N GLU A 151 -24.40 -13.22 15.17
CA GLU A 151 -25.30 -13.50 14.05
C GLU A 151 -26.54 -12.60 14.14
N VAL A 152 -26.78 -11.83 13.08
CA VAL A 152 -27.97 -10.99 12.95
C VAL A 152 -29.12 -11.91 12.60
N ARG A 153 -29.98 -12.20 13.58
CA ARG A 153 -31.20 -12.98 13.32
C ARG A 153 -32.21 -12.09 12.61
N PRO A 154 -32.88 -12.56 11.54
CA PRO A 154 -33.97 -11.83 10.93
C PRO A 154 -35.03 -11.54 12.00
N SER A 155 -35.34 -10.27 12.25
CA SER A 155 -36.49 -9.93 13.09
C SER A 155 -37.76 -10.30 12.32
N ALA A 156 -38.83 -10.68 13.03
CA ALA A 156 -40.14 -10.96 12.43
C ALA A 156 -40.77 -9.78 11.66
N ALA A 157 -40.12 -8.60 11.69
CA ALA A 157 -40.52 -7.38 10.99
C ALA A 157 -39.76 -7.13 9.67
N GLY A 158 -38.89 -8.04 9.21
CA GLY A 158 -38.28 -7.94 7.88
C GLY A 158 -37.22 -6.83 7.72
N GLU A 159 -36.74 -6.24 8.81
CA GLU A 159 -35.60 -5.32 8.77
C GLU A 159 -34.31 -6.12 8.54
N GLN A 160 -33.95 -6.33 7.28
CA GLN A 160 -32.57 -6.65 6.91
C GLN A 160 -31.71 -5.44 7.24
N LEU A 161 -30.75 -5.59 8.17
CA LEU A 161 -29.71 -4.61 8.43
C LEU A 161 -28.74 -4.61 7.23
N GLY A 162 -29.08 -3.80 6.23
CA GLY A 162 -28.31 -3.66 5.00
C GLY A 162 -29.03 -2.73 4.04
N SER A 163 -28.29 -1.91 3.29
CA SER A 163 -28.88 -1.20 2.16
C SER A 163 -29.58 -2.22 1.23
N PRO A 164 -30.72 -1.91 0.61
CA PRO A 164 -31.40 -2.79 -0.35
C PRO A 164 -30.52 -3.23 -1.54
N ALA A 165 -29.38 -2.55 -1.73
CA ALA A 165 -28.34 -2.89 -2.69
C ALA A 165 -27.41 -4.04 -2.26
N MET A 166 -27.42 -4.45 -0.98
CA MET A 166 -26.78 -5.68 -0.53
C MET A 166 -27.72 -6.86 -0.80
N GLN A 167 -28.26 -6.93 -2.02
CA GLN A 167 -28.58 -8.23 -2.56
C GLN A 167 -27.25 -8.97 -2.53
N VAL A 168 -27.15 -9.95 -1.62
CA VAL A 168 -26.27 -11.09 -1.83
C VAL A 168 -26.64 -11.54 -3.23
N SER A 169 -25.86 -11.09 -4.21
CA SER A 169 -26.00 -11.56 -5.57
C SER A 169 -25.72 -13.04 -5.45
N ALA A 170 -26.80 -13.82 -5.37
CA ALA A 170 -26.74 -15.25 -5.56
C ALA A 170 -26.34 -15.43 -7.03
N GLY A 171 -25.05 -15.27 -7.34
CA GLY A 171 -24.57 -15.34 -8.72
C GLY A 171 -23.35 -14.49 -9.11
N LEU A 172 -22.86 -13.55 -8.29
CA LEU A 172 -21.48 -13.07 -8.40
C LEU A 172 -20.74 -13.96 -7.38
N ASP A 173 -19.98 -14.99 -7.77
CA ASP A 173 -18.54 -14.80 -7.94
C ASP A 173 -17.86 -16.02 -8.58
N GLY A 174 -18.57 -17.06 -9.04
CA GLY A 174 -17.93 -18.30 -9.53
C GLY A 174 -17.04 -19.06 -8.51
N LEU A 175 -16.78 -18.48 -7.33
CA LEU A 175 -15.95 -19.00 -6.26
C LEU A 175 -16.76 -19.97 -5.41
N VAL A 176 -16.49 -21.26 -5.59
CA VAL A 176 -17.08 -22.32 -4.77
C VAL A 176 -16.19 -22.56 -3.55
N PHE A 177 -16.59 -22.03 -2.39
CA PHE A 177 -15.88 -22.29 -1.14
C PHE A 177 -16.32 -23.62 -0.52
N GLY A 178 -15.33 -24.47 -0.20
CA GLY A 178 -15.58 -25.72 0.51
C GLY A 178 -15.97 -26.90 -0.39
N ASP A 179 -15.58 -26.86 -1.66
CA ASP A 179 -15.58 -28.05 -2.51
C ASP A 179 -14.53 -29.09 -2.05
N ALA A 180 -14.53 -30.25 -2.70
CA ALA A 180 -13.62 -31.35 -2.36
C ALA A 180 -12.15 -30.94 -2.52
N PHE A 181 -11.81 -30.20 -3.57
CA PHE A 181 -10.43 -29.78 -3.84
C PHE A 181 -9.89 -28.83 -2.77
N HIS A 182 -10.66 -27.80 -2.41
CA HIS A 182 -10.32 -26.89 -1.33
C HIS A 182 -10.21 -27.61 0.02
N GLY A 183 -11.10 -28.59 0.26
CA GLY A 183 -11.02 -29.49 1.42
C GLY A 183 -9.69 -30.26 1.48
N ASP A 184 -9.29 -30.89 0.38
CA ASP A 184 -8.05 -31.65 0.26
C ASP A 184 -6.82 -30.74 0.50
N ILE A 185 -6.75 -29.58 -0.16
CA ILE A 185 -5.63 -28.63 0.01
C ILE A 185 -5.54 -28.15 1.46
N ARG A 186 -6.67 -27.86 2.10
CA ARG A 186 -6.71 -27.48 3.52
C ARG A 186 -6.17 -28.58 4.42
N GLU A 187 -6.55 -29.84 4.18
CA GLU A 187 -6.04 -30.98 4.95
C GLU A 187 -4.54 -31.16 4.72
N MET A 188 -4.07 -31.08 3.47
CA MET A 188 -2.65 -31.15 3.12
C MET A 188 -1.83 -30.07 3.83
N CYS A 189 -2.31 -28.82 3.85
CA CYS A 189 -1.69 -27.72 4.58
C CYS A 189 -1.63 -28.01 6.10
N ARG A 190 -2.74 -28.43 6.70
CA ARG A 190 -2.80 -28.78 8.13
C ARG A 190 -1.86 -29.92 8.48
N ALA A 191 -1.79 -30.96 7.65
CA ALA A 191 -0.88 -32.08 7.81
C ALA A 191 0.59 -31.63 7.70
N HIS A 192 0.92 -30.81 6.71
CA HIS A 192 2.28 -30.30 6.49
C HIS A 192 2.81 -29.50 7.69
N PHE A 193 1.95 -28.66 8.29
CA PHE A 193 2.30 -27.79 9.42
C PHE A 193 2.02 -28.41 10.79
N LYS A 194 1.53 -29.65 10.87
CA LYS A 194 1.32 -30.35 12.14
C LYS A 194 2.62 -30.46 12.92
N GLY A 195 2.65 -29.95 14.15
CA GLY A 195 3.85 -29.93 15.01
C GLY A 195 4.92 -28.92 14.60
N LYS A 196 4.70 -28.14 13.52
CA LYS A 196 5.58 -27.03 13.12
C LYS A 196 4.95 -25.71 13.55
N SER A 197 5.78 -24.77 13.98
CA SER A 197 5.31 -23.39 14.20
C SER A 197 5.18 -22.70 12.83
N PRO A 198 3.99 -22.18 12.45
CA PRO A 198 3.83 -21.39 11.23
C PRO A 198 4.35 -19.95 11.38
N LYS A 199 4.84 -19.58 12.56
CA LYS A 199 5.35 -18.22 12.82
C LYS A 199 6.67 -17.98 12.10
N MET A 200 6.87 -16.73 11.71
CA MET A 200 8.16 -16.23 11.25
C MET A 200 9.28 -16.61 12.23
N LYS A 201 10.41 -17.08 11.67
CA LYS A 201 11.59 -17.45 12.46
C LYS A 201 12.33 -16.18 12.91
N PRO A 202 12.96 -16.15 14.10
CA PRO A 202 13.65 -14.94 14.58
C PRO A 202 14.72 -14.40 13.61
N TRP A 203 15.44 -15.27 12.90
CA TRP A 203 16.45 -14.84 11.92
C TRP A 203 15.83 -14.07 10.74
N THR A 204 14.57 -14.34 10.38
CA THR A 204 13.87 -13.62 9.31
C THR A 204 13.63 -12.16 9.72
N ALA A 205 13.31 -11.91 11.00
CA ALA A 205 13.25 -10.55 11.53
C ALA A 205 14.63 -9.87 11.49
N CYS A 206 15.70 -10.58 11.87
CA CYS A 206 17.06 -10.06 11.75
C CYS A 206 17.42 -9.73 10.29
N ALA A 207 17.01 -10.56 9.33
CA ALA A 207 17.24 -10.33 7.91
C ALA A 207 16.47 -9.09 7.40
N CYS A 208 15.23 -8.88 7.84
CA CYS A 208 14.47 -7.67 7.51
C CYS A 208 15.14 -6.42 8.07
N ILE A 209 15.59 -6.46 9.32
CA ILE A 209 16.34 -5.34 9.94
C ILE A 209 17.64 -5.08 9.19
N LEU A 210 18.39 -6.14 8.85
CA LEU A 210 19.61 -6.02 8.07
C LEU A 210 19.36 -5.40 6.69
N SER A 211 18.27 -5.78 6.00
CA SER A 211 17.86 -5.19 4.73
C SER A 211 17.68 -3.68 4.84
N VAL A 212 16.96 -3.21 5.86
CA VAL A 212 16.76 -1.78 6.14
C VAL A 212 18.08 -1.08 6.47
N CYS A 213 18.97 -1.72 7.25
CA CYS A 213 20.30 -1.16 7.53
C CYS A 213 21.17 -1.06 6.27
N VAL A 214 21.14 -2.07 5.40
CA VAL A 214 21.85 -2.06 4.10
C VAL A 214 21.33 -0.93 3.24
N GLU A 215 20.02 -0.73 3.16
CA GLU A 215 19.40 0.40 2.45
C GLU A 215 19.86 1.74 3.00
N ALA A 216 19.88 1.91 4.32
CA ALA A 216 20.35 3.15 4.95
C ALA A 216 21.81 3.48 4.60
N VAL A 217 22.69 2.47 4.67
CA VAL A 217 24.10 2.62 4.31
C VAL A 217 24.27 2.87 2.82
N ALA A 218 23.56 2.14 1.98
CA ALA A 218 23.60 2.29 0.53
C ALA A 218 23.12 3.68 0.10
N LEU A 219 22.05 4.20 0.72
CA LEU A 219 21.60 5.57 0.52
C LEU A 219 22.67 6.59 0.94
N TYR A 220 23.29 6.42 2.11
CA TYR A 220 24.37 7.31 2.56
C TYR A 220 25.51 7.39 1.54
N TYR A 221 26.00 6.24 1.05
CA TYR A 221 27.07 6.22 0.06
C TYR A 221 26.62 6.70 -1.32
N PHE A 222 25.36 6.49 -1.69
CA PHE A 222 24.79 7.03 -2.91
C PHE A 222 24.86 8.56 -2.91
N PHE A 223 24.41 9.21 -1.83
CA PHE A 223 24.47 10.67 -1.67
C PHE A 223 25.90 11.23 -1.60
N ARG A 224 26.90 10.36 -1.39
CA ARG A 224 28.33 10.71 -1.44
C ARG A 224 28.95 10.49 -2.82
N GLY A 225 28.14 10.19 -3.84
CA GLY A 225 28.57 9.99 -5.23
C GLY A 225 29.04 8.57 -5.55
N SER A 226 28.77 7.58 -4.69
CA SER A 226 29.12 6.20 -4.96
C SER A 226 28.14 5.52 -5.91
N THR A 227 28.63 4.64 -6.78
CA THR A 227 27.85 3.96 -7.82
C THR A 227 27.45 2.52 -7.47
N TRP A 228 28.06 1.88 -6.46
CA TRP A 228 27.62 0.54 -6.04
C TRP A 228 26.16 0.48 -5.53
N PRO A 229 25.59 1.53 -4.90
CA PRO A 229 24.20 1.51 -4.47
C PRO A 229 23.20 1.41 -5.64
N LEU A 230 23.61 1.75 -6.87
CA LEU A 230 22.78 1.59 -8.08
C LEU A 230 22.29 0.14 -8.26
N VAL A 231 23.06 -0.83 -7.76
CA VAL A 231 22.74 -2.26 -7.85
C VAL A 231 22.12 -2.77 -6.54
N VAL A 232 22.65 -2.34 -5.40
CA VAL A 232 22.23 -2.90 -4.10
C VAL A 232 20.88 -2.36 -3.64
N LEU A 233 20.59 -1.07 -3.88
CA LEU A 233 19.33 -0.47 -3.42
C LEU A 233 18.10 -1.14 -4.05
N PRO A 234 17.99 -1.30 -5.38
CA PRO A 234 16.82 -1.94 -5.98
C PRO A 234 16.66 -3.40 -5.52
N ALA A 235 17.76 -4.14 -5.38
CA ALA A 235 17.73 -5.53 -4.94
C ALA A 235 17.28 -5.68 -3.47
N SER A 236 17.83 -4.85 -2.57
CA SER A 236 17.44 -4.84 -1.15
C SER A 236 15.98 -4.42 -1.00
N ALA A 237 15.57 -3.36 -1.68
CA ALA A 237 14.22 -2.84 -1.58
C ALA A 237 13.18 -3.83 -2.12
N TRP A 238 13.50 -4.57 -3.19
CA TRP A 238 12.64 -5.67 -3.66
C TRP A 238 12.45 -6.74 -2.59
N VAL A 239 13.54 -7.13 -1.90
CA VAL A 239 13.47 -8.10 -0.80
C VAL A 239 12.62 -7.58 0.35
N ALA A 240 12.84 -6.32 0.77
CA ALA A 240 12.06 -5.68 1.84
C ALA A 240 10.57 -5.59 1.47
N MET A 241 10.25 -5.16 0.26
CA MET A 241 8.87 -5.00 -0.22
C MET A 241 8.15 -6.36 -0.34
N ILE A 242 8.70 -7.31 -1.10
CA ILE A 242 8.02 -8.60 -1.38
C ILE A 242 8.01 -9.55 -0.18
N ASN A 243 9.01 -9.52 0.70
CA ASN A 243 9.06 -10.47 1.82
C ASN A 243 8.56 -9.88 3.14
N ALA A 244 8.81 -8.59 3.40
CA ALA A 244 8.36 -7.98 4.65
C ALA A 244 7.05 -7.22 4.45
N GLY A 245 6.98 -6.34 3.45
CA GLY A 245 5.81 -5.49 3.19
C GLY A 245 4.57 -6.27 2.78
N HIS A 246 4.70 -7.05 1.70
CA HIS A 246 3.64 -7.90 1.19
C HIS A 246 3.13 -8.86 2.28
N ASP A 247 4.01 -9.61 2.95
CA ASP A 247 3.61 -10.53 4.01
C ASP A 247 2.97 -9.80 5.21
N ALA A 248 3.42 -8.58 5.50
CA ALA A 248 2.81 -7.75 6.53
C ALA A 248 1.41 -7.25 6.11
N SER A 249 1.17 -7.00 4.83
CA SER A 249 -0.18 -6.71 4.30
C SER A 249 -1.14 -7.88 4.49
N HIS A 250 -0.62 -9.11 4.55
CA HIS A 250 -1.33 -10.35 4.91
C HIS A 250 -1.33 -10.66 6.42
N PHE A 251 -0.91 -9.71 7.26
CA PHE A 251 -0.87 -9.88 8.72
C PHE A 251 0.04 -11.01 9.21
N ALA A 252 1.02 -11.44 8.41
CA ALA A 252 1.81 -12.64 8.65
C ALA A 252 3.14 -12.41 9.40
N VAL A 253 3.64 -11.17 9.43
CA VAL A 253 4.94 -10.84 10.04
C VAL A 253 4.91 -10.92 11.57
N SER A 254 3.81 -10.47 12.20
CA SER A 254 3.70 -10.41 13.66
C SER A 254 2.31 -10.77 14.17
N LYS A 255 2.24 -11.25 15.41
CA LYS A 255 0.98 -11.41 16.15
C LYS A 255 0.38 -10.08 16.62
N HIS A 256 1.18 -9.02 16.61
CA HIS A 256 0.74 -7.69 17.00
C HIS A 256 0.31 -6.94 15.74
N PRO A 257 -0.98 -6.62 15.56
CA PRO A 257 -1.49 -6.04 14.32
C PRO A 257 -0.79 -4.72 13.94
N TRP A 258 -0.42 -3.90 14.92
CA TRP A 258 0.26 -2.64 14.69
C TRP A 258 1.66 -2.82 14.06
N VAL A 259 2.35 -3.93 14.34
CA VAL A 259 3.67 -4.24 13.75
C VAL A 259 3.52 -4.56 12.27
N ASN A 260 2.54 -5.38 11.90
CA ASN A 260 2.26 -5.68 10.49
C ASN A 260 1.95 -4.41 9.72
N GLY A 261 1.05 -3.59 10.27
CA GLY A 261 0.75 -2.32 9.66
C GLY A 261 1.99 -1.45 9.49
N LEU A 262 2.81 -1.29 10.54
CA LEU A 262 4.04 -0.50 10.47
C LEU A 262 4.99 -1.02 9.38
N VAL A 263 5.24 -2.34 9.32
CA VAL A 263 6.14 -2.95 8.34
C VAL A 263 5.63 -2.72 6.92
N SER A 264 4.35 -2.95 6.66
CA SER A 264 3.73 -2.69 5.34
C SER A 264 3.90 -1.23 4.93
N TRP A 265 3.65 -0.30 5.84
CA TRP A 265 3.78 1.14 5.57
C TRP A 265 5.21 1.65 5.42
N VAL A 266 6.18 0.97 6.00
CA VAL A 266 7.59 1.33 5.87
C VAL A 266 8.19 0.80 4.58
N THR A 267 7.77 -0.40 4.16
CA THR A 267 8.41 -1.13 3.07
C THR A 267 7.67 -1.02 1.73
N MET A 268 6.43 -0.55 1.72
CA MET A 268 5.60 -0.37 0.51
C MET A 268 5.10 1.05 0.19
N PRO A 269 5.48 2.16 0.87
CA PRO A 269 4.80 3.45 0.68
C PRO A 269 5.02 4.10 -0.69
N PHE A 270 6.02 3.65 -1.48
CA PHE A 270 6.39 4.26 -2.77
C PHE A 270 5.91 3.48 -3.99
N THR A 271 5.83 2.17 -3.85
CA THR A 271 5.57 1.24 -4.95
C THR A 271 4.12 0.78 -4.96
N MET A 272 3.52 0.66 -3.77
CA MET A 272 2.21 0.05 -3.54
C MET A 272 1.60 0.60 -2.23
N PRO A 273 0.95 1.78 -2.29
CA PRO A 273 0.27 2.42 -1.16
C PRO A 273 -0.54 1.42 -0.30
N PRO A 274 -0.20 1.19 0.98
CA PRO A 274 -0.76 0.10 1.78
C PRO A 274 -2.30 0.09 1.88
N THR A 275 -2.93 1.27 1.88
CA THR A 275 -4.39 1.40 1.92
C THR A 275 -5.01 0.90 0.61
N CYS A 276 -4.50 1.35 -0.53
CA CYS A 276 -4.96 0.90 -1.85
C CYS A 276 -4.63 -0.59 -2.10
N TRP A 277 -3.41 -0.99 -1.72
CA TRP A 277 -2.91 -2.37 -1.76
C TRP A 277 -3.85 -3.35 -1.04
N SER A 278 -4.41 -2.93 0.10
CA SER A 278 -5.35 -3.76 0.85
C SER A 278 -6.66 -4.03 0.11
N VAL A 279 -7.06 -3.20 -0.85
CA VAL A 279 -8.26 -3.42 -1.67
C VAL A 279 -7.90 -4.20 -2.94
N GLU A 280 -6.89 -3.74 -3.68
CA GLU A 280 -6.52 -4.38 -4.95
C GLU A 280 -5.93 -5.78 -4.73
N HIS A 281 -4.98 -5.90 -3.81
CA HIS A 281 -4.23 -7.14 -3.69
C HIS A 281 -4.95 -8.08 -2.72
N VAL A 282 -5.22 -7.62 -1.50
CA VAL A 282 -5.76 -8.51 -0.45
C VAL A 282 -7.22 -8.87 -0.68
N VAL A 283 -8.04 -7.91 -1.10
CA VAL A 283 -9.50 -8.10 -1.20
C VAL A 283 -9.91 -8.61 -2.57
N GLN A 284 -9.28 -8.13 -3.64
CA GLN A 284 -9.56 -8.59 -4.99
C GLN A 284 -8.63 -9.73 -5.38
N HIS A 285 -7.35 -9.45 -5.64
CA HIS A 285 -6.43 -10.43 -6.20
C HIS A 285 -6.38 -11.74 -5.40
N HIS A 286 -6.30 -11.72 -4.07
CA HIS A 286 -6.25 -12.96 -3.26
C HIS A 286 -7.58 -13.71 -3.13
N VAL A 287 -8.70 -13.08 -3.49
CA VAL A 287 -10.02 -13.74 -3.53
C VAL A 287 -10.29 -14.29 -4.94
N TYR A 288 -9.90 -13.54 -5.97
CA TYR A 288 -10.15 -13.84 -7.40
C TYR A 288 -8.87 -14.19 -8.17
N THR A 289 -7.87 -14.78 -7.52
CA THR A 289 -6.51 -14.92 -8.07
C THR A 289 -6.47 -15.55 -9.45
N ASN A 290 -5.93 -14.82 -10.43
CA ASN A 290 -5.85 -15.20 -11.85
C ASN A 290 -7.20 -15.49 -12.54
N ASP A 291 -8.32 -15.03 -11.97
CA ASP A 291 -9.63 -15.07 -12.60
C ASP A 291 -9.85 -13.84 -13.51
N GLU A 292 -11.00 -13.75 -14.20
CA GLU A 292 -11.32 -12.62 -15.08
C GLU A 292 -11.48 -11.32 -14.29
N ASP A 293 -11.93 -11.46 -13.04
CA ASP A 293 -12.16 -10.38 -12.08
C ASP A 293 -10.89 -9.96 -11.31
N ASP A 294 -9.74 -10.59 -11.57
CA ASP A 294 -8.47 -10.25 -10.93
C ASP A 294 -7.90 -8.92 -11.44
N VAL A 295 -8.03 -7.89 -10.62
CA VAL A 295 -7.51 -6.54 -10.89
C VAL A 295 -5.99 -6.49 -11.06
N ASP A 296 -5.23 -7.43 -10.51
CA ASP A 296 -3.76 -7.43 -10.62
C ASP A 296 -3.26 -7.84 -12.01
N LEU A 297 -4.10 -8.52 -12.81
CA LEU A 297 -3.76 -8.91 -14.18
C LEU A 297 -3.63 -7.71 -15.12
N TYR A 298 -4.23 -6.57 -14.76
CA TYR A 298 -4.25 -5.36 -15.60
C TYR A 298 -2.99 -4.50 -15.44
N HIS A 299 -2.28 -4.59 -14.31
CA HIS A 299 -1.10 -3.74 -14.01
C HIS A 299 0.04 -3.90 -15.01
N PHE A 300 0.07 -5.03 -15.73
CA PHE A 300 1.10 -5.36 -16.71
C PHE A 300 0.74 -4.93 -18.14
N LEU A 301 -0.52 -4.54 -18.39
CA LEU A 301 -0.97 -4.12 -19.72
C LEU A 301 -0.58 -2.67 -20.02
N PRO A 302 -0.31 -2.33 -21.30
CA PRO A 302 -0.32 -3.20 -22.49
C PRO A 302 1.04 -3.90 -22.75
N VAL A 303 1.99 -3.84 -21.82
CA VAL A 303 3.38 -4.28 -22.01
C VAL A 303 3.51 -5.81 -22.03
N CYS A 304 2.87 -6.47 -21.08
CA CYS A 304 2.99 -7.91 -20.88
C CYS A 304 1.59 -8.52 -20.69
N ARG A 305 1.34 -9.62 -21.43
CA ARG A 305 0.11 -10.39 -21.28
C ARG A 305 0.36 -11.53 -20.29
N THR A 306 -0.19 -11.39 -19.09
CA THR A 306 -0.09 -12.39 -18.01
C THR A 306 -1.27 -13.34 -17.95
N SER A 307 -2.41 -12.98 -18.56
CA SER A 307 -3.66 -13.72 -18.47
C SER A 307 -4.16 -14.23 -19.82
N ARG A 308 -4.98 -15.30 -19.77
CA ARG A 308 -5.72 -15.78 -20.94
C ARG A 308 -6.85 -14.83 -21.36
N PHE A 309 -7.42 -14.10 -20.40
CA PHE A 309 -8.58 -13.22 -20.60
C PHE A 309 -8.24 -11.97 -21.40
N THR A 310 -6.99 -11.49 -21.31
CA THR A 310 -6.53 -10.39 -22.16
C THR A 310 -6.50 -10.82 -23.64
N ARG A 311 -7.15 -10.04 -24.50
CA ARG A 311 -7.10 -10.24 -25.96
C ARG A 311 -5.66 -10.22 -26.47
N TRP A 312 -5.28 -11.29 -27.16
CA TRP A 312 -3.96 -11.35 -27.79
C TRP A 312 -3.85 -10.38 -28.97
N THR A 313 -2.71 -9.68 -29.06
CA THR A 313 -2.32 -8.84 -30.19
C THR A 313 -0.92 -9.22 -30.67
N LYS A 314 -0.57 -8.87 -31.91
CA LYS A 314 0.76 -9.17 -32.47
C LYS A 314 1.91 -8.54 -31.67
N ALA A 315 1.66 -7.47 -30.92
CA ALA A 315 2.65 -6.81 -30.07
C ALA A 315 3.22 -7.77 -29.00
N PHE A 316 2.39 -8.67 -28.43
CA PHE A 316 2.83 -9.60 -27.40
C PHE A 316 3.80 -10.68 -27.89
N ARG A 317 4.02 -10.84 -29.21
CA ARG A 317 5.09 -11.72 -29.72
C ARG A 317 6.46 -11.29 -29.23
N LEU A 318 6.63 -10.01 -28.94
CA LEU A 318 7.89 -9.42 -28.48
C LEU A 318 7.84 -9.06 -26.99
N GLN A 319 6.88 -9.57 -26.22
CA GLN A 319 6.75 -9.23 -24.80
C GLN A 319 8.00 -9.60 -23.98
N TYR A 320 8.77 -10.60 -24.40
CA TYR A 320 10.05 -10.96 -23.78
C TYR A 320 11.12 -9.85 -23.92
N LEU A 321 10.99 -8.97 -24.93
CA LEU A 321 11.82 -7.77 -25.07
C LEU A 321 11.25 -6.61 -24.24
N ALA A 322 9.93 -6.54 -24.13
CA ALA A 322 9.24 -5.49 -23.37
C ALA A 322 9.18 -5.77 -21.86
N ILE A 323 9.62 -6.97 -21.41
CA ILE A 323 9.55 -7.38 -20.00
C ILE A 323 10.28 -6.43 -19.05
N PHE A 324 11.31 -5.72 -19.54
CA PHE A 324 12.00 -4.68 -18.77
C PHE A 324 11.13 -3.48 -18.42
N PHE A 325 10.03 -3.26 -19.17
CA PHE A 325 9.03 -2.24 -18.88
C PHE A 325 7.90 -2.74 -17.98
N ALA A 326 7.80 -4.05 -17.72
CA ALA A 326 6.72 -4.60 -16.90
C ALA A 326 6.74 -4.03 -15.47
N LEU A 327 7.93 -3.91 -14.87
CA LEU A 327 8.10 -3.34 -13.53
C LEU A 327 7.77 -1.83 -13.48
N PRO A 328 8.32 -0.96 -14.34
CA PRO A 328 7.90 0.43 -14.40
C PRO A 328 6.40 0.61 -14.63
N THR A 329 5.79 -0.19 -15.50
CA THR A 329 4.35 -0.13 -15.77
C THR A 329 3.53 -0.56 -14.56
N SER A 330 3.89 -1.66 -13.90
CA SER A 330 3.18 -2.10 -12.70
C SER A 330 3.32 -1.07 -11.57
N PHE A 331 4.52 -0.54 -11.32
CA PHE A 331 4.71 0.48 -10.30
C PHE A 331 3.94 1.76 -10.61
N GLY A 332 3.91 2.22 -11.86
CA GLY A 332 3.10 3.37 -12.25
C GLY A 332 1.61 3.15 -11.98
N HIS A 333 1.09 1.95 -12.27
CA HIS A 333 -0.30 1.63 -11.96
C HIS A 333 -0.56 1.64 -10.46
N LEU A 334 0.21 0.87 -9.70
CA LEU A 334 0.01 0.66 -8.27
C LEU A 334 0.22 1.93 -7.43
N SER A 335 1.25 2.72 -7.74
CA SER A 335 1.59 3.93 -6.98
C SER A 335 0.73 5.15 -7.33
N VAL A 336 0.17 5.21 -8.54
CA VAL A 336 -0.46 6.44 -9.06
C VAL A 336 -1.87 6.18 -9.58
N ILE A 337 -2.02 5.26 -10.53
CA ILE A 337 -3.31 5.06 -11.21
C ILE A 337 -4.35 4.49 -10.24
N VAL A 338 -4.00 3.50 -9.42
CA VAL A 338 -4.94 2.88 -8.49
C VAL A 338 -5.48 3.87 -7.44
N PRO A 339 -4.64 4.62 -6.72
CA PRO A 339 -5.16 5.65 -5.80
C PRO A 339 -6.06 6.67 -6.48
N ILE A 340 -5.72 7.10 -7.71
CA ILE A 340 -6.55 8.02 -8.50
C ILE A 340 -7.89 7.37 -8.84
N ASP A 341 -7.90 6.16 -9.37
CA ASP A 341 -9.10 5.41 -9.74
C ASP A 341 -10.03 5.26 -8.53
N LEU A 342 -9.49 4.90 -7.36
CA LEU A 342 -10.23 4.78 -6.11
C LEU A 342 -10.83 6.11 -5.64
N LEU A 343 -10.08 7.21 -5.72
CA LEU A 343 -10.52 8.54 -5.27
C LEU A 343 -11.56 9.17 -6.20
N THR A 344 -11.45 8.91 -7.50
CA THR A 344 -12.26 9.54 -8.55
C THR A 344 -13.44 8.68 -8.97
N GLY A 345 -13.40 7.37 -8.72
CA GLY A 345 -14.36 6.41 -9.25
C GLY A 345 -14.32 6.32 -10.77
N GLN A 346 -13.13 6.54 -11.37
CA GLN A 346 -12.95 6.49 -12.82
C GLN A 346 -13.40 5.14 -13.37
N ARG A 347 -14.02 5.22 -14.56
CA ARG A 347 -14.45 4.06 -15.34
C ARG A 347 -13.56 3.97 -16.55
N ASP A 348 -13.25 2.75 -16.98
CA ASP A 348 -12.54 2.53 -18.22
C ASP A 348 -13.33 3.18 -19.37
N TRP A 349 -12.69 4.09 -20.11
CA TRP A 349 -13.37 4.92 -21.11
C TRP A 349 -13.77 4.15 -22.37
N VAL A 350 -13.22 2.94 -22.57
CA VAL A 350 -13.54 2.06 -23.71
C VAL A 350 -14.71 1.15 -23.37
N THR A 351 -14.67 0.53 -22.20
CA THR A 351 -15.60 -0.52 -21.78
C THR A 351 -16.70 -0.01 -20.86
N GLY A 352 -16.51 1.15 -20.22
CA GLY A 352 -17.44 1.73 -19.25
C GLY A 352 -17.45 1.02 -17.89
N SER A 353 -16.64 -0.04 -17.70
CA SER A 353 -16.55 -0.75 -16.43
C SER A 353 -15.86 0.12 -15.38
N ALA A 354 -16.37 0.13 -14.15
CA ALA A 354 -15.58 0.62 -13.04
C ALA A 354 -14.57 -0.46 -12.65
N ARG A 355 -13.37 -0.03 -12.25
CA ARG A 355 -12.40 -0.94 -11.65
C ARG A 355 -12.86 -1.26 -10.23
N TYR A 356 -12.59 -2.48 -9.77
CA TYR A 356 -12.96 -2.96 -8.42
C TYR A 356 -14.47 -3.12 -8.17
N GLU A 357 -15.28 -3.40 -9.20
CA GLU A 357 -16.75 -3.54 -9.07
C GLU A 357 -17.15 -4.71 -8.15
N GLU A 358 -16.29 -5.72 -8.02
CA GLU A 358 -16.49 -6.90 -7.19
C GLU A 358 -16.29 -6.59 -5.69
N VAL A 359 -15.67 -5.44 -5.38
CA VAL A 359 -15.57 -4.94 -4.01
C VAL A 359 -16.87 -4.25 -3.63
N GLN A 360 -17.84 -5.02 -3.13
CA GLN A 360 -19.20 -4.56 -2.80
C GLN A 360 -19.26 -3.33 -1.87
N ASN A 361 -18.27 -3.16 -0.98
CA ASN A 361 -18.19 -2.02 -0.04
C ASN A 361 -17.21 -0.92 -0.51
N LEU A 362 -16.79 -0.89 -1.78
CA LEU A 362 -15.69 -0.03 -2.24
C LEU A 362 -15.90 1.44 -1.84
N ARG A 363 -17.12 1.94 -2.02
CA ARG A 363 -17.48 3.32 -1.67
C ARG A 363 -17.31 3.60 -0.17
N ASP A 364 -17.74 2.67 0.68
CA ASP A 364 -17.60 2.80 2.13
C ASP A 364 -16.13 2.77 2.54
N PHE A 365 -15.35 1.85 1.95
CA PHE A 365 -13.90 1.76 2.19
C PHE A 365 -13.20 3.06 1.79
N VAL A 366 -13.46 3.57 0.59
CA VAL A 366 -12.87 4.82 0.09
C VAL A 366 -13.29 5.99 0.97
N ALA A 367 -14.55 6.10 1.36
CA ALA A 367 -15.02 7.15 2.25
C ALA A 367 -14.29 7.13 3.61
N MET A 368 -14.12 5.94 4.21
CA MET A 368 -13.42 5.76 5.47
C MET A 368 -11.91 6.02 5.38
N SER A 369 -11.32 5.75 4.22
CA SER A 369 -9.85 5.76 4.04
C SER A 369 -9.36 6.92 3.17
N LYS A 370 -10.24 7.81 2.72
CA LYS A 370 -9.95 8.87 1.74
C LYS A 370 -8.71 9.67 2.06
N ARG A 371 -8.57 10.11 3.31
CA ARG A 371 -7.42 10.91 3.77
C ARG A 371 -6.11 10.14 3.69
N TRP A 372 -6.14 8.83 3.96
CA TRP A 372 -4.97 7.97 3.84
C TRP A 372 -4.59 7.77 2.39
N ILE A 373 -5.57 7.48 1.51
CA ILE A 373 -5.32 7.35 0.07
C ILE A 373 -4.71 8.65 -0.50
N GLN A 374 -5.24 9.81 -0.11
CA GLN A 374 -4.69 11.12 -0.52
C GLN A 374 -3.26 11.35 -0.02
N LEU A 375 -2.99 11.01 1.25
CA LEU A 375 -1.66 11.15 1.83
C LEU A 375 -0.65 10.22 1.16
N GLU A 376 -1.01 8.95 0.98
CA GLU A 376 -0.16 7.96 0.32
C GLU A 376 0.10 8.34 -1.14
N LEU A 377 -0.91 8.82 -1.87
CA LEU A 377 -0.75 9.30 -3.24
C LEU A 377 0.16 10.54 -3.29
N PHE A 378 -0.05 11.52 -2.41
CA PHE A 378 0.81 12.69 -2.31
C PHE A 378 2.27 12.28 -2.06
N VAL A 379 2.49 11.42 -1.07
CA VAL A 379 3.82 10.91 -0.75
C VAL A 379 4.42 10.17 -1.94
N SER A 380 3.66 9.28 -2.57
CA SER A 380 4.12 8.53 -3.75
C SER A 380 4.58 9.50 -4.83
N VAL A 381 3.71 10.42 -5.27
CA VAL A 381 4.00 11.39 -6.35
C VAL A 381 5.13 12.35 -6.00
N SER A 382 5.17 12.89 -4.78
CA SER A 382 6.24 13.79 -4.33
C SER A 382 7.61 13.12 -4.23
N CYS A 383 7.69 11.80 -4.31
CA CYS A 383 8.96 11.07 -4.39
C CYS A 383 9.41 10.83 -5.84
N TRP A 384 8.52 11.00 -6.82
CA TRP A 384 8.83 10.89 -8.25
C TRP A 384 9.21 12.24 -8.89
N VAL A 385 8.83 13.36 -8.27
CA VAL A 385 9.12 14.74 -8.69
C VAL A 385 10.23 15.30 -7.84
#